data_AF-A0A3D2IR35-F1
#
_entry.id   AF-A0A3D2IR35-F1
#
_cell.length_a   1.000
_cell.length_b   1.000
_cell.length_c   1.000
_cell.angle_alpha   90.00
_cell.angle_beta   90.00
_cell.angle_gamma   90.00
#
_symmetry.space_group_name_H-M   'P 1'
#
loop_
_entity.id
_entity.type
_entity.pdbx_description
1 polymer ?
#
loop_
_entity_poly.entity_id
_entity_poly.type
_entity_poly.pdbx_seq_one_letter_code
_entity_poly.pdbx_strand_id
1 'polypeptide(L)'
;MSQSNDILESSLVAVDGLYLSIINDRVQDISNDAESLSMGLSTIKIKDDTSKGIIVGIRSTLLENNELARIVSEMIDGLITLPTVEVKGHE
;
A
#
# COMPACT_ATOMS: atom_id res chain seq x y z
N MET A 1 30.42 26.11 -25.44
CA MET A 1 29.06 25.55 -25.31
C MET A 1 29.02 24.80 -23.99
N SER A 2 28.42 25.38 -22.96
CA SER A 2 28.33 24.75 -21.64
C SER A 2 27.01 23.98 -21.61
N GLN A 3 27.06 22.65 -21.57
CA GLN A 3 25.86 21.84 -21.36
C GLN A 3 25.41 22.09 -19.91
N SER A 4 24.30 22.79 -19.75
CA SER A 4 23.56 22.80 -18.48
C SER A 4 23.11 21.37 -18.25
N ASN A 5 23.70 20.70 -17.27
CA ASN A 5 23.04 19.56 -16.66
C ASN A 5 21.82 20.16 -15.97
N ASP A 6 20.68 20.11 -16.64
CA ASP A 6 19.38 20.29 -16.02
C ASP A 6 19.21 19.10 -15.06
N ILE A 7 19.83 19.24 -13.89
CA ILE A 7 19.56 18.42 -12.73
C ILE A 7 18.06 18.62 -12.52
N LEU A 8 17.29 17.57 -12.78
CA LEU A 8 15.89 17.51 -12.38
C LEU A 8 15.90 17.74 -10.87
N GLU A 9 15.69 18.98 -10.44
CA GLU A 9 15.43 19.29 -9.04
C GLU A 9 14.34 18.33 -8.59
N SER A 10 14.60 17.60 -7.52
CA SER A 10 13.60 16.75 -6.89
C SER A 10 12.43 17.67 -6.52
N SER A 11 11.41 17.71 -7.36
CA SER A 11 10.17 18.43 -7.09
C SER A 11 9.55 17.79 -5.85
N LEU A 12 9.82 18.37 -4.69
CA LEU A 12 9.12 18.06 -3.45
C LEU A 12 7.66 18.49 -3.67
N VAL A 13 6.84 17.54 -4.11
CA VAL A 13 5.40 17.74 -4.12
C VAL A 13 4.95 17.60 -2.67
N ALA A 14 4.53 18.71 -2.06
CA ALA A 14 3.82 18.66 -0.80
C ALA A 14 2.53 17.86 -1.02
N VAL A 15 2.54 16.59 -0.60
CA VAL A 15 1.32 15.78 -0.59
C VAL A 15 0.55 16.15 0.67
N ASP A 16 -0.67 16.65 0.50
CA ASP A 16 -1.56 16.96 1.62
C ASP A 16 -1.75 15.72 2.50
N GLY A 17 -1.63 15.88 3.82
CA GLY A 17 -1.90 14.83 4.78
C GLY A 17 -3.32 14.25 4.63
N LEU A 18 -4.27 15.05 4.15
CA LEU A 18 -5.61 14.57 3.80
C LEU A 18 -5.58 13.51 2.69
N TYR A 19 -4.82 13.71 1.62
CA TYR A 19 -4.70 12.73 0.54
C TYR A 19 -3.98 11.47 1.01
N LEU A 20 -2.93 11.61 1.81
CA LEU A 20 -2.24 10.47 2.40
C LEU A 20 -3.18 9.65 3.31
N SER A 21 -3.99 10.31 4.14
CA SER A 21 -5.00 9.64 4.97
C SER A 21 -6.00 8.85 4.13
N ILE A 22 -6.54 9.45 3.06
CA ILE A 22 -7.51 8.77 2.17
C ILE A 22 -6.87 7.56 1.50
N ILE A 23 -5.61 7.68 1.06
CA ILE A 23 -4.86 6.55 0.48
C ILE A 23 -4.66 5.46 1.54
N ASN A 24 -4.30 5.84 2.77
CA ASN A 24 -4.11 4.91 3.87
C ASN A 24 -5.37 4.11 4.18
N ASP A 25 -6.52 4.79 4.30
CA ASP A 25 -7.82 4.16 4.52
C ASP A 25 -8.10 3.12 3.43
N ARG A 26 -7.83 3.48 2.17
CA ARG A 26 -8.05 2.57 1.04
C ARG A 26 -7.11 1.36 1.06
N VAL A 27 -5.87 1.54 1.49
CA VAL A 27 -4.91 0.44 1.65
C VAL A 27 -5.38 -0.51 2.76
N GLN A 28 -5.86 0.02 3.88
CA GLN A 28 -6.41 -0.78 4.98
C GLN A 28 -7.68 -1.53 4.57
N ASP A 29 -8.59 -0.90 3.81
CA ASP A 29 -9.77 -1.58 3.24
C ASP A 29 -9.37 -2.81 2.42
N ILE A 30 -8.40 -2.65 1.52
CA ILE A 30 -7.91 -3.76 0.67
C ILE A 30 -7.29 -4.87 1.52
N SER A 31 -6.56 -4.51 2.57
CA SER A 31 -5.97 -5.47 3.52
C SER A 31 -7.06 -6.31 4.21
N ASN A 32 -8.10 -5.63 4.71
CA ASN A 32 -9.23 -6.24 5.39
C ASN A 32 -10.05 -7.15 4.46
N ASP A 33 -10.26 -6.72 3.21
CA ASP A 33 -10.95 -7.52 2.19
C ASP A 33 -10.15 -8.79 1.83
N ALA A 34 -8.83 -8.67 1.70
CA ALA A 34 -7.96 -9.81 1.43
C ALA A 34 -7.97 -10.84 2.57
N GLU A 35 -7.94 -10.37 3.83
CA GLU A 35 -8.08 -11.23 5.00
C GLU A 35 -9.43 -11.94 5.04
N SER A 36 -10.50 -11.17 4.87
CA SER A 36 -11.88 -11.66 4.90
C SER A 36 -12.11 -12.71 3.83
N LEU A 37 -11.59 -12.50 2.61
CA LEU A 37 -11.67 -13.49 1.55
C LEU A 37 -10.86 -14.75 1.86
N SER A 38 -9.66 -14.61 2.44
CA SER A 38 -8.84 -15.76 2.86
C SER A 38 -9.55 -16.59 3.94
N MET A 39 -10.18 -15.93 4.91
CA MET A 39 -11.02 -16.59 5.92
C MET A 39 -12.22 -17.28 5.28
N GLY A 40 -12.93 -16.62 4.37
CA GLY A 40 -14.06 -17.19 3.62
C GLY A 40 -13.67 -18.46 2.86
N LEU A 41 -12.56 -18.42 2.12
CA LEU A 41 -12.02 -19.58 1.39
C LEU A 41 -11.66 -20.76 2.33
N SER A 42 -11.24 -20.47 3.56
CA SER A 42 -10.94 -21.49 4.57
C SER A 42 -12.17 -22.32 4.98
N THR A 43 -13.38 -21.80 4.76
CA THR A 43 -14.63 -22.49 5.12
C THR A 43 -15.13 -23.45 4.04
N ILE A 44 -14.58 -23.37 2.82
CA ILE A 44 -15.04 -24.18 1.68
C ILE A 44 -14.58 -25.63 1.86
N LYS A 45 -15.54 -26.55 1.91
CA LYS A 45 -15.27 -27.99 1.97
C LYS A 45 -14.95 -28.53 0.58
N ILE A 46 -13.69 -28.87 0.35
CA ILE A 46 -13.22 -29.46 -0.90
C ILE A 46 -12.86 -30.93 -0.72
N LYS A 47 -13.27 -31.75 -1.69
CA LYS A 47 -13.06 -33.21 -1.66
C LYS A 47 -11.78 -33.63 -2.36
N ASP A 48 -11.46 -33.06 -3.51
CA ASP A 48 -10.27 -33.41 -4.30
C ASP A 48 -9.04 -32.60 -3.90
N ASP A 49 -7.86 -33.22 -3.99
CA ASP A 49 -6.63 -32.62 -3.50
C ASP A 49 -6.11 -31.49 -4.41
N THR A 50 -6.41 -31.55 -5.72
CA THR A 50 -6.07 -30.48 -6.67
C THR A 50 -6.74 -29.17 -6.28
N SER A 51 -8.05 -29.19 -6.07
CA SER A 51 -8.81 -27.99 -5.70
C SER A 51 -8.46 -27.48 -4.29
N LYS A 52 -8.08 -28.38 -3.36
CA LYS A 52 -7.52 -27.97 -2.06
C LYS A 52 -6.22 -27.20 -2.24
N GLY A 53 -5.31 -27.71 -3.09
CA GLY A 53 -4.05 -27.05 -3.41
C GLY A 53 -4.27 -25.66 -4.02
N ILE A 54 -5.24 -25.53 -4.93
CA ILE A 54 -5.62 -24.24 -5.52
C ILE A 54 -6.12 -23.26 -4.45
N ILE A 55 -7.05 -23.69 -3.57
CA ILE A 55 -7.54 -22.82 -2.50
C ILE A 55 -6.42 -22.41 -1.55
N VAL A 56 -5.52 -23.32 -1.18
CA VAL A 56 -4.37 -23.00 -0.34
C VAL A 56 -3.50 -21.95 -1.03
N GLY A 57 -3.22 -22.10 -2.32
CA GLY A 57 -2.46 -21.11 -3.10
C GLY A 57 -3.13 -19.72 -3.10
N ILE A 58 -4.43 -19.66 -3.39
CA ILE A 58 -5.18 -18.39 -3.39
C ILE A 58 -5.14 -17.75 -1.99
N ARG A 59 -5.34 -18.53 -0.92
CA ARG A 59 -5.28 -18.03 0.45
C ARG A 59 -3.91 -17.49 0.81
N SER A 60 -2.84 -18.16 0.40
CA SER A 60 -1.47 -17.68 0.63
C SER A 60 -1.24 -16.33 -0.07
N THR A 61 -1.64 -16.19 -1.34
CA THR A 61 -1.51 -14.91 -2.06
C THR A 61 -2.33 -13.78 -1.40
N LEU A 62 -3.53 -14.08 -0.90
CA LEU A 62 -4.33 -13.09 -0.17
C LEU A 62 -3.67 -12.64 1.13
N LEU A 63 -3.04 -13.56 1.87
CA LEU A 63 -2.30 -13.24 3.09
C LEU A 63 -1.05 -12.40 2.79
N GLU A 64 -0.32 -12.71 1.72
CA GLU A 64 0.83 -11.91 1.26
C GLU A 64 0.41 -10.49 0.88
N ASN A 65 -0.73 -10.34 0.20
CA ASN A 65 -1.26 -9.03 -0.17
C ASN A 65 -1.71 -8.21 1.05
N ASN A 66 -2.33 -8.85 2.04
CA ASN A 66 -2.67 -8.20 3.31
C ASN A 66 -1.41 -7.68 4.00
N GLU A 67 -0.36 -8.50 4.12
CA GLU A 67 0.89 -8.08 4.77
C GLU A 67 1.57 -6.93 4.01
N LEU A 68 1.57 -6.97 2.68
CA LEU A 68 2.08 -5.86 1.88
C LEU A 68 1.27 -4.57 2.12
N ALA A 69 -0.07 -4.66 2.15
CA ALA A 69 -0.92 -3.52 2.43
C ALA A 69 -0.66 -2.97 3.85
N ARG A 70 -0.45 -3.82 4.85
CA ARG A 70 -0.07 -3.42 6.21
C ARG A 70 1.23 -2.62 6.23
N ILE A 71 2.28 -3.10 5.56
CA ILE A 71 3.57 -2.40 5.45
C ILE A 71 3.41 -1.03 4.77
N VAL A 72 2.66 -0.97 3.67
CA VAL A 72 2.40 0.29 2.96
C VAL A 72 1.62 1.27 3.85
N SER A 73 0.65 0.79 4.63
CA SER A 73 -0.11 1.60 5.57
C SER A 73 0.81 2.21 6.64
N GLU A 74 1.73 1.43 7.23
CA GLU A 74 2.72 1.92 8.18
C GLU A 74 3.64 3.00 7.57
N MET A 75 4.04 2.83 6.30
CA MET A 75 4.82 3.85 5.60
C MET A 75 4.02 5.14 5.42
N ILE A 76 2.74 5.05 5.07
CA ILE A 76 1.87 6.22 4.90
C ILE A 76 1.63 6.94 6.22
N ASP A 77 1.38 6.21 7.31
CA ASP A 77 1.29 6.79 8.66
C ASP A 77 2.57 7.55 9.04
N GLY A 78 3.73 6.99 8.68
CA GLY A 78 5.02 7.65 8.81
C GLY A 78 5.08 8.98 8.04
N LEU A 79 4.52 9.05 6.83
CA LEU A 79 4.49 10.27 6.02
C LEU A 79 3.49 11.31 6.55
N ILE A 80 2.32 10.87 7.02
CA ILE A 80 1.28 11.76 7.60
C ILE A 80 1.81 12.48 8.84
N THR A 81 2.66 11.82 9.63
CA THR A 81 3.21 12.36 10.87
C THR A 81 4.42 13.28 10.66
N LEU A 82 4.97 13.36 9.44
CA LEU A 82 6.07 14.27 9.15
C LEU A 82 5.60 15.74 9.22
N PRO A 83 6.42 16.63 9.79
CA PRO A 83 6.11 18.06 9.79
C PRO A 83 6.02 18.57 8.35
N THR A 84 5.00 19.39 8.09
CA THR A 84 4.81 20.02 6.79
C THR A 84 6.03 20.89 6.47
N VAL A 85 6.70 20.59 5.36
CA VAL A 85 7.81 21.43 4.90
C VAL A 85 7.20 22.70 4.31
N GLU A 86 7.29 23.81 5.04
CA GLU A 86 6.98 25.13 4.47
C GLU A 86 7.97 25.40 3.34
N VAL A 87 7.45 25.58 2.12
CA VAL A 87 8.26 26.07 1.00
C VAL A 87 8.68 27.49 1.36
N LYS A 88 9.93 27.66 1.81
CA LYS A 88 10.52 28.99 1.90
C LYS A 88 10.58 29.53 0.48
N GLY A 89 9.74 30.53 0.20
CA GLY A 89 9.83 31.28 -1.05
C GLY A 89 11.26 31.79 -1.20
N HIS A 90 11.92 31.39 -2.28
CA HIS A 90 13.14 32.05 -2.70
C HIS A 90 12.73 33.46 -3.15
N GLU A 91 13.01 34.47 -2.31
CA GLU A 91 13.09 35.87 -2.75
C GLU A 91 14.22 36.06 -3.77
#